data_AF-A0AAW1MP25-F1
#
_entry.id   AF-A0AAW1MP25-F1
#
_cell.length_a   1.000
_cell.length_b   1.000
_cell.length_c   1.000
_cell.angle_alpha   90.00
_cell.angle_beta   90.00
_cell.angle_gamma   90.00
#
_symmetry.space_group_name_H-M   'P 1'
#
loop_
_entity.id
_entity.type
_entity.pdbx_description
1 polymer ?
#
loop_
_entity_poly.entity_id
_entity_poly.type
_entity_poly.pdbx_seq_one_letter_code
_entity_poly.pdbx_strand_id
1 'polypeptide(L)'
;MDYSSSDDSSISDSDISEYVEKPYEALRTNKYKVMNVNGTLRCPFCSGKKKQEYGLKDLYQHSSGVAKGAAHRSGLQKANHLALAKYMTLDLGYTDPQASQPLVEQHDDHPETFCWPWIGVIDNIVDKSRDRILAKYSKLGVVFLREGEGETVKALVEFGKDWDAFEKAVDFEKFFGSCKKGKKEFVDNQECIGSDMYGWLAREEDYCADGKIGDYLRKNTEIKTLAVVDQELKHDAKSKVVSLTNEIDLKNENLTVLSSKMIDKILSYGRMLEEKDKMEHAFNEESRRIQVNAQQLVRRAFIEQEKMNEELESEKRKLDSCVKELSKREALSELELQKLNEEKRKNDERNKSLQMASIEQQKADENVLRLIQQQKKEKEEALQKILQLEKELDARQKLELEIEDLKGKLEVIKHLGDSDTAPIQLKITEMTEELNRKIEDLSHIESVNQALVVKQRQSNDELLPARSKLITGLLEILPSNRRTNIGIKRMGEIDSKAFVTACKKRFESDEASEACSLWQDEIGDPTWHPFKIIELDGKVEEIMDEEDEKLKKLKRKWGDEVYEAVTLALQELNEYNPSGRYVVCELWNYKEKRKATQKEVISYIFKNLKTLKRKKSC
;
A
#
# COMPACT_ATOMS: atom_id res chain seq x y z
N MET A 1 40.69 -44.66 40.18
CA MET A 1 39.50 -44.45 39.33
C MET A 1 39.20 -42.97 39.50
N ASP A 2 39.46 -42.10 38.54
CA ASP A 2 38.93 -42.17 37.17
C ASP A 2 39.95 -42.43 36.06
N TYR A 3 39.59 -43.42 35.25
CA TYR A 3 40.09 -43.65 33.91
C TYR A 3 39.42 -42.63 32.98
N SER A 4 40.18 -41.71 32.39
CA SER A 4 39.71 -41.01 31.19
C SER A 4 40.19 -41.81 29.98
N SER A 5 39.27 -42.63 29.48
CA SER A 5 39.35 -43.39 28.24
C SER A 5 38.99 -42.48 27.08
N SER A 6 39.98 -42.03 26.31
CA SER A 6 39.87 -41.71 24.87
C SER A 6 41.23 -41.27 24.36
N ASP A 7 41.99 -42.20 23.78
CA ASP A 7 42.38 -42.16 22.36
C ASP A 7 43.37 -43.34 22.14
N ASP A 8 42.86 -44.57 22.21
CA ASP A 8 43.63 -45.75 21.77
C ASP A 8 43.54 -45.84 20.24
N SER A 9 44.14 -44.87 19.56
CA SER A 9 44.58 -45.05 18.18
C SER A 9 45.78 -46.00 18.26
N SER A 10 45.59 -47.24 17.79
CA SER A 10 46.62 -48.27 17.81
C SER A 10 47.82 -47.84 16.97
N ILE A 11 48.82 -47.24 17.62
CA ILE A 11 50.09 -46.86 16.99
C ILE A 11 50.71 -48.10 16.36
N SER A 12 50.86 -48.08 15.04
CA SER A 12 51.50 -49.14 14.25
C SER A 12 53.00 -49.21 14.58
N ASP A 13 53.59 -50.40 14.49
CA ASP A 13 55.03 -50.60 14.72
C ASP A 13 55.90 -49.74 13.76
N SER A 14 55.35 -49.32 12.62
CA SER A 14 55.97 -48.40 11.65
C SER A 14 56.11 -46.96 12.14
N ASP A 15 55.25 -46.51 13.07
CA ASP A 15 55.14 -45.10 13.45
C ASP A 15 55.91 -44.83 14.76
N ILE A 16 56.48 -45.87 15.37
CA ILE A 16 57.16 -45.80 16.67
C ILE A 16 58.27 -44.74 16.67
N SER A 17 59.02 -44.58 15.57
CA SER A 17 60.12 -43.59 15.49
C SER A 17 59.66 -42.15 15.59
N GLU A 18 58.46 -41.82 15.08
CA GLU A 18 57.92 -40.45 15.12
C GLU A 18 57.44 -40.07 16.53
N TYR A 19 57.04 -41.06 17.33
CA TYR A 19 56.57 -40.88 18.70
C TYR A 19 57.69 -40.91 19.76
N VAL A 20 58.96 -41.07 19.36
CA VAL A 20 60.12 -41.09 20.29
C VAL A 20 60.47 -39.70 20.83
N GLU A 21 60.31 -38.64 20.03
CA GLU A 21 60.85 -37.32 20.39
C GLU A 21 60.16 -36.69 21.61
N LYS A 22 58.83 -36.76 21.70
CA LYS A 22 58.07 -36.22 22.84
C LYS A 22 58.49 -36.84 24.20
N PRO A 23 58.53 -38.18 24.37
CA PRO A 23 59.02 -38.77 25.60
C PRO A 23 60.53 -38.57 25.82
N TYR A 24 61.33 -38.46 24.76
CA TYR A 24 62.77 -38.13 24.85
C TYR A 24 63.00 -36.72 25.42
N GLU A 25 62.31 -35.71 24.91
CA GLU A 25 62.36 -34.35 25.47
C GLU A 25 61.84 -34.28 26.92
N ALA A 26 60.81 -35.07 27.25
CA ALA A 26 60.31 -35.18 28.62
C ALA A 26 61.33 -35.81 29.58
N LEU A 27 62.22 -36.69 29.10
CA LEU A 27 63.35 -37.21 29.88
C LEU A 27 64.44 -36.14 30.07
N ARG A 28 64.79 -35.39 29.02
CA ARG A 28 65.79 -34.30 29.08
C ARG A 28 65.37 -33.14 29.97
N THR A 29 64.08 -32.80 29.96
CA THR A 29 63.50 -31.75 30.83
C THR A 29 63.25 -32.23 32.25
N ASN A 30 63.68 -33.46 32.60
CA ASN A 30 63.56 -34.07 33.92
C ASN A 30 62.11 -34.23 34.42
N LYS A 31 61.14 -34.19 33.51
CA LYS A 31 59.71 -34.47 33.78
C LYS A 31 59.53 -35.95 34.18
N TYR A 32 60.32 -36.84 33.59
CA TYR A 32 60.43 -38.25 34.01
C TYR A 32 61.76 -38.51 34.71
N LYS A 33 61.70 -38.85 36.01
CA LYS A 33 62.90 -39.12 36.82
C LYS A 33 63.45 -40.52 36.54
N VAL A 34 64.65 -40.56 35.92
CA VAL A 34 65.40 -41.78 35.60
C VAL A 34 66.39 -42.15 36.71
N MET A 35 66.88 -41.19 37.50
CA MET A 35 67.83 -41.42 38.59
C MET A 35 67.15 -41.24 39.96
N ASN A 36 67.36 -42.19 40.87
CA ASN A 36 66.90 -42.11 42.25
C ASN A 36 67.89 -41.34 43.13
N VAL A 37 67.45 -40.92 44.32
CA VAL A 37 68.26 -40.12 45.28
C VAL A 37 69.50 -40.89 45.77
N ASN A 38 69.42 -42.22 45.74
CA ASN A 38 70.43 -43.20 46.12
C ASN A 38 71.36 -43.62 44.96
N GLY A 39 71.32 -42.91 43.82
CA GLY A 39 72.25 -43.11 42.69
C GLY A 39 71.91 -44.30 41.77
N THR A 40 70.89 -45.09 42.10
CA THR A 40 70.38 -46.16 41.22
C THR A 40 69.50 -45.61 40.11
N LEU A 41 69.50 -46.27 38.95
CA LEU A 41 68.68 -45.86 37.81
C LEU A 41 67.37 -46.66 37.76
N ARG A 42 66.30 -46.06 37.24
CA ARG A 42 65.00 -46.71 37.09
C ARG A 42 64.38 -46.40 35.73
N CYS A 43 63.54 -47.30 35.25
CA CYS A 43 62.69 -47.04 34.09
C CYS A 43 61.43 -46.29 34.54
N PRO A 44 61.22 -45.01 34.16
CA PRO A 44 60.05 -44.24 34.56
C PRO A 44 58.74 -44.75 33.93
N PHE A 45 58.82 -45.63 32.92
CA PHE A 45 57.68 -46.16 32.17
C PHE A 45 57.23 -47.56 32.63
N CYS A 46 57.89 -48.13 33.64
CA CYS A 46 57.60 -49.47 34.19
C CYS A 46 57.27 -49.44 35.70
N SER A 47 56.55 -48.41 36.15
CA SER A 47 56.09 -48.23 37.53
C SER A 47 55.14 -49.36 37.95
N GLY A 48 55.68 -50.40 38.61
CA GLY A 48 54.90 -51.55 39.11
C GLY A 48 55.56 -52.93 38.97
N LYS A 49 56.74 -53.04 38.32
CA LYS A 49 57.45 -54.33 38.17
C LYS A 49 58.46 -54.57 39.30
N LYS A 50 58.77 -55.85 39.57
CA LYS A 50 59.61 -56.32 40.70
C LYS A 50 61.05 -55.76 40.73
N LYS A 51 61.64 -55.38 39.58
CA LYS A 51 62.97 -54.74 39.52
C LYS A 51 62.78 -53.25 39.19
N GLN A 52 62.96 -52.38 40.18
CA GLN A 52 62.87 -50.92 40.03
C GLN A 52 64.22 -50.20 40.12
N GLU A 53 65.28 -50.94 40.43
CA GLU A 53 66.65 -50.43 40.51
C GLU A 53 67.51 -51.17 39.49
N TYR A 54 68.18 -50.41 38.63
CA TYR A 54 68.99 -50.88 37.51
C TYR A 54 70.37 -50.20 37.55
N GLY A 55 71.41 -50.96 37.18
CA GLY A 55 72.68 -50.38 36.75
C GLY A 55 72.58 -49.78 35.34
N LEU A 56 73.57 -48.98 34.93
CA LEU A 56 73.57 -48.30 33.63
C LEU A 56 73.44 -49.27 32.44
N LYS A 57 74.18 -50.38 32.45
CA LYS A 57 74.09 -51.44 31.43
C LYS A 57 72.73 -52.15 31.45
N ASP A 58 72.26 -52.52 32.64
CA ASP A 58 70.99 -53.24 32.83
C ASP A 58 69.78 -52.42 32.38
N LEU A 59 69.77 -51.11 32.66
CA LEU A 59 68.67 -50.24 32.26
C LEU A 59 68.64 -50.04 30.74
N TYR A 60 69.81 -49.95 30.09
CA TYR A 60 69.88 -49.84 28.64
C TYR A 60 69.41 -51.13 27.96
N GLN A 61 69.83 -52.29 28.46
CA GLN A 61 69.34 -53.58 27.96
C GLN A 61 67.83 -53.74 28.19
N HIS A 62 67.31 -53.29 29.33
CA HIS A 62 65.89 -53.26 29.60
C HIS A 62 65.13 -52.36 28.61
N SER A 63 65.56 -51.12 28.43
CA SER A 63 64.89 -50.14 27.57
C SER A 63 64.96 -50.54 26.08
N SER A 64 66.15 -50.92 25.60
CA SER A 64 66.37 -51.43 24.24
C SER A 64 65.63 -52.74 23.99
N GLY A 65 65.61 -53.66 24.97
CA GLY A 65 64.89 -54.92 24.88
C GLY A 65 63.38 -54.77 24.91
N VAL A 66 62.84 -53.78 25.64
CA VAL A 66 61.40 -53.47 25.61
C VAL A 66 61.01 -52.82 24.28
N ALA A 67 61.84 -51.92 23.75
CA ALA A 67 61.61 -51.28 22.45
C ALA A 67 61.58 -52.30 21.31
N LYS A 68 62.44 -53.32 21.35
CA LYS A 68 62.52 -54.43 20.38
C LYS A 68 61.65 -55.65 20.72
N GLY A 69 60.88 -55.57 21.81
CA GLY A 69 60.15 -56.72 22.38
C GLY A 69 58.89 -57.13 21.61
N ALA A 70 58.30 -58.25 22.03
CA ALA A 70 57.18 -58.93 21.37
C ALA A 70 55.95 -58.05 21.07
N ALA A 71 55.20 -58.43 20.02
CA ALA A 71 54.07 -57.69 19.44
C ALA A 71 52.88 -57.41 20.38
N HIS A 72 52.81 -58.03 21.56
CA HIS A 72 51.74 -57.78 22.54
C HIS A 72 51.92 -56.47 23.33
N ARG A 73 53.04 -55.76 23.16
CA ARG A 73 53.29 -54.46 23.82
C ARG A 73 52.84 -53.34 22.91
N SER A 74 52.12 -52.36 23.47
CA SER A 74 51.60 -51.24 22.66
C SER A 74 52.72 -50.42 22.03
N GLY A 75 52.46 -49.86 20.84
CA GLY A 75 53.42 -49.00 20.14
C GLY A 75 53.90 -47.83 21.02
N LEU A 76 53.00 -47.26 21.84
CA LEU A 76 53.33 -46.22 22.82
C LEU A 76 54.34 -46.71 23.88
N GLN A 77 54.20 -47.95 24.37
CA GLN A 77 55.18 -48.51 25.32
C GLN A 77 56.54 -48.72 24.64
N LYS A 78 56.57 -49.21 23.40
CA LYS A 78 57.82 -49.39 22.65
C LYS A 78 58.51 -48.04 22.39
N ALA A 79 57.76 -47.01 21.97
CA ALA A 79 58.26 -45.65 21.73
C ALA A 79 58.85 -45.02 23.00
N ASN A 80 58.16 -45.13 24.14
CA ASN A 80 58.66 -44.60 25.42
C ASN A 80 59.98 -45.27 25.86
N HIS A 81 60.12 -46.58 25.66
CA HIS A 81 61.35 -47.29 26.03
C HIS A 81 62.48 -47.06 25.02
N LEU A 82 62.15 -46.85 23.74
CA LEU A 82 63.12 -46.42 22.73
C LEU A 82 63.66 -45.01 23.05
N ALA A 83 62.80 -44.10 23.49
CA ALA A 83 63.19 -42.77 23.98
C ALA A 83 64.11 -42.84 25.20
N LEU A 84 63.87 -43.79 26.11
CA LEU A 84 64.77 -44.04 27.24
C LEU A 84 66.14 -44.56 26.78
N ALA A 85 66.19 -45.49 25.82
CA ALA A 85 67.46 -45.98 25.27
C ALA A 85 68.25 -44.87 24.54
N LYS A 86 67.54 -43.99 23.83
CA LYS A 86 68.10 -42.78 23.18
C LYS A 86 68.68 -41.81 24.22
N TYR A 87 67.95 -41.53 25.30
CA TYR A 87 68.43 -40.73 26.43
C TYR A 87 69.66 -41.32 27.12
N MET A 88 69.70 -42.64 27.28
CA MET A 88 70.85 -43.30 27.90
C MET A 88 72.13 -43.24 27.06
N THR A 89 72.00 -43.25 25.73
CA THR A 89 73.15 -43.22 24.81
C THR A 89 73.64 -41.78 24.60
N LEU A 90 72.72 -40.84 24.37
CA LEU A 90 73.06 -39.45 24.05
C LEU A 90 73.34 -38.59 25.29
N ASP A 91 72.50 -38.70 26.32
CA ASP A 91 72.57 -37.80 27.48
C ASP A 91 73.29 -38.44 28.70
N LEU A 92 73.30 -39.79 28.80
CA LEU A 92 74.06 -40.52 29.84
C LEU A 92 75.34 -41.21 29.32
N GLY A 93 75.68 -41.05 28.03
CA GLY A 93 76.96 -41.45 27.45
C GLY A 93 77.23 -42.96 27.37
N TYR A 94 76.20 -43.81 27.41
CA TYR A 94 76.38 -45.26 27.32
C TYR A 94 76.74 -45.70 25.89
N THR A 95 77.86 -46.40 25.70
CA THR A 95 78.34 -46.95 24.41
C THR A 95 78.46 -48.49 24.49
N ASP A 96 77.97 -49.20 23.48
CA ASP A 96 77.98 -50.68 23.43
C ASP A 96 79.26 -51.20 22.75
N PRO A 97 80.13 -51.99 23.40
CA PRO A 97 81.46 -52.36 22.88
C PRO A 97 81.51 -53.35 21.69
N GLN A 98 80.39 -53.68 21.03
CA GLN A 98 80.30 -54.91 20.20
C GLN A 98 80.29 -54.74 18.67
N ALA A 99 80.76 -53.62 18.12
CA ALA A 99 80.91 -53.46 16.67
C ALA A 99 82.36 -53.10 16.27
N SER A 100 83.20 -54.12 16.10
CA SER A 100 84.57 -53.98 15.56
C SER A 100 84.77 -54.90 14.34
N GLN A 101 85.25 -54.34 13.23
CA GLN A 101 85.72 -55.05 12.03
C GLN A 101 87.11 -55.70 12.28
N PRO A 102 87.50 -56.76 11.52
CA PRO A 102 88.78 -57.44 11.70
C PRO A 102 89.96 -56.77 10.98
N LEU A 103 91.13 -57.07 11.54
CA LEU A 103 92.50 -56.64 11.23
C LEU A 103 92.98 -57.00 9.81
N VAL A 104 93.81 -56.12 9.23
CA VAL A 104 94.64 -56.37 8.04
C VAL A 104 96.07 -56.61 8.49
N GLU A 105 96.67 -57.73 8.05
CA GLU A 105 98.08 -58.06 8.23
C GLU A 105 98.98 -57.17 7.34
N GLN A 106 100.09 -56.70 7.91
CA GLN A 106 101.11 -55.87 7.25
C GLN A 106 102.14 -56.74 6.53
N HIS A 107 102.54 -56.37 5.31
CA HIS A 107 103.84 -56.71 4.74
C HIS A 107 104.40 -55.56 3.88
N ASP A 108 105.67 -55.24 4.17
CA ASP A 108 106.73 -54.50 3.45
C ASP A 108 106.43 -53.31 2.52
N ASP A 109 106.75 -52.12 3.04
CA ASP A 109 107.61 -51.04 2.49
C ASP A 109 107.80 -50.94 0.95
N HIS A 110 106.71 -50.70 0.22
CA HIS A 110 106.52 -49.60 -0.74
C HIS A 110 105.02 -49.58 -1.10
N PRO A 111 104.32 -48.43 -1.03
CA PRO A 111 102.87 -48.43 -1.27
C PRO A 111 102.58 -48.83 -2.71
N GLU A 112 101.89 -49.95 -2.88
CA GLU A 112 101.62 -50.53 -4.19
C GLU A 112 100.89 -49.51 -5.09
N THR A 113 101.49 -49.23 -6.25
CA THR A 113 101.02 -48.25 -7.22
C THR A 113 100.36 -48.93 -8.42
N PHE A 114 99.29 -48.32 -8.91
CA PHE A 114 98.47 -48.85 -9.99
C PHE A 114 98.25 -47.78 -11.05
N CYS A 115 98.08 -48.20 -12.30
CA CYS A 115 97.57 -47.34 -13.35
C CYS A 115 96.07 -47.09 -13.11
N TRP A 116 95.67 -45.83 -12.91
CA TRP A 116 94.28 -45.40 -12.71
C TRP A 116 93.83 -44.47 -13.86
N PRO A 117 92.73 -44.75 -14.59
CA PRO A 117 91.77 -45.85 -14.46
C PRO A 117 92.40 -47.25 -14.53
N TRP A 118 91.80 -48.25 -13.89
CA TRP A 118 92.38 -49.59 -13.73
C TRP A 118 92.51 -50.31 -15.08
N ILE A 119 93.72 -50.73 -15.45
CA ILE A 119 94.02 -51.42 -16.72
C ILE A 119 94.66 -52.80 -16.45
N GLY A 120 94.13 -53.85 -17.06
CA GLY A 120 94.77 -55.17 -17.12
C GLY A 120 95.59 -55.35 -18.40
N VAL A 121 96.76 -55.97 -18.30
CA VAL A 121 97.61 -56.34 -19.44
C VAL A 121 97.42 -57.82 -19.73
N ILE A 122 97.30 -58.19 -21.01
CA ILE A 122 97.41 -59.57 -21.50
C ILE A 122 98.53 -59.60 -22.54
N ASP A 123 99.54 -60.42 -22.31
CA ASP A 123 100.69 -60.60 -23.20
C ASP A 123 100.72 -62.03 -23.80
N ASN A 124 101.52 -62.20 -24.86
CA ASN A 124 101.69 -63.43 -25.63
C ASN A 124 100.40 -63.96 -26.30
N ILE A 125 99.63 -63.07 -26.93
CA ILE A 125 98.41 -63.44 -27.65
C ILE A 125 98.75 -63.85 -29.09
N VAL A 126 98.55 -65.12 -29.42
CA VAL A 126 98.59 -65.61 -30.81
C VAL A 126 97.27 -65.25 -31.51
N ASP A 127 97.30 -64.91 -32.80
CA ASP A 127 96.18 -64.30 -33.55
C ASP A 127 94.83 -65.04 -33.40
N LYS A 128 94.84 -66.37 -33.31
CA LYS A 128 93.64 -67.23 -33.11
C LYS A 128 92.96 -67.07 -31.74
N SER A 129 93.61 -66.44 -30.76
CA SER A 129 93.11 -66.27 -29.38
C SER A 129 92.45 -64.91 -29.14
N ARG A 130 92.46 -63.99 -30.11
CA ARG A 130 91.86 -62.64 -29.99
C ARG A 130 90.35 -62.67 -29.76
N ASP A 131 89.64 -63.51 -30.51
CA ASP A 131 88.18 -63.64 -30.39
C ASP A 131 87.74 -64.12 -29.00
N ARG A 132 88.58 -64.95 -28.35
CA ARG A 132 88.33 -65.45 -26.99
C ARG A 132 88.44 -64.34 -25.95
N ILE A 133 89.40 -63.42 -26.11
CA ILE A 133 89.57 -62.26 -25.22
C ILE A 133 88.41 -61.27 -25.41
N LEU A 134 88.07 -60.97 -26.66
CA LEU A 134 86.94 -60.10 -26.98
C LEU A 134 85.61 -60.67 -26.47
N ALA A 135 85.38 -61.98 -26.55
CA ALA A 135 84.18 -62.60 -25.99
C ALA A 135 84.13 -62.48 -24.46
N LYS A 136 85.25 -62.77 -23.78
CA LYS A 136 85.33 -62.78 -22.31
C LYS A 136 85.22 -61.37 -21.70
N TYR A 137 85.80 -60.37 -22.35
CA TYR A 137 85.82 -58.98 -21.88
C TYR A 137 84.97 -58.05 -22.74
N SER A 138 83.96 -58.59 -23.43
CA SER A 138 83.08 -57.87 -24.38
C SER A 138 82.36 -56.64 -23.81
N LYS A 139 82.22 -56.55 -22.50
CA LYS A 139 81.60 -55.41 -21.79
C LYS A 139 82.61 -54.36 -21.31
N LEU A 140 83.89 -54.55 -21.59
CA LEU A 140 85.00 -53.67 -21.21
C LEU A 140 85.70 -53.14 -22.47
N GLY A 141 86.46 -52.04 -22.32
CA GLY A 141 87.34 -51.58 -23.38
C GLY A 141 88.51 -52.54 -23.54
N VAL A 142 88.77 -53.05 -24.74
CA VAL A 142 89.96 -53.90 -25.02
C VAL A 142 90.75 -53.30 -26.18
N VAL A 143 92.01 -52.95 -25.92
CA VAL A 143 92.92 -52.34 -26.90
C VAL A 143 94.03 -53.33 -27.25
N PHE A 144 94.15 -53.70 -28.53
CA PHE A 144 95.21 -54.58 -29.01
C PHE A 144 96.41 -53.79 -29.53
N LEU A 145 97.62 -54.17 -29.09
CA LEU A 145 98.89 -53.57 -29.47
C LEU A 145 99.78 -54.62 -30.18
N ARG A 146 100.41 -54.25 -31.30
CA ARG A 146 101.36 -55.10 -32.05
C ARG A 146 102.75 -54.46 -32.06
N GLU A 147 103.79 -55.17 -31.65
CA GLU A 147 105.19 -54.71 -31.70
C GLU A 147 105.94 -55.47 -32.82
N GLY A 148 106.42 -54.75 -33.85
CA GLY A 148 107.23 -55.31 -34.94
C GLY A 148 106.53 -56.29 -35.89
N GLU A 149 107.33 -56.99 -36.72
CA GLU A 149 106.91 -58.03 -37.68
C GLU A 149 106.71 -59.42 -37.03
N GLY A 150 106.59 -59.49 -35.70
CA GLY A 150 106.32 -60.73 -34.96
C GLY A 150 104.84 -61.18 -34.97
N GLU A 151 104.61 -62.47 -34.69
CA GLU A 151 103.27 -63.10 -34.67
C GLU A 151 102.48 -62.89 -33.35
N THR A 152 103.09 -62.34 -32.29
CA THR A 152 102.43 -62.15 -30.99
C THR A 152 101.84 -60.74 -30.83
N VAL A 153 100.69 -60.67 -30.14
CA VAL A 153 99.88 -59.46 -29.92
C VAL A 153 99.71 -59.27 -28.42
N LYS A 154 99.66 -58.02 -27.97
CA LYS A 154 99.35 -57.66 -26.58
C LYS A 154 97.96 -57.04 -26.51
N ALA A 155 97.26 -57.17 -25.39
CA ALA A 155 95.97 -56.52 -25.16
C ALA A 155 95.94 -55.79 -23.82
N LEU A 156 95.26 -54.65 -23.80
CA LEU A 156 94.98 -53.87 -22.59
C LEU A 156 93.47 -53.89 -22.35
N VAL A 157 93.04 -54.27 -21.15
CA VAL A 157 91.65 -54.35 -20.73
C VAL A 157 91.36 -53.20 -19.78
N GLU A 158 90.43 -52.32 -20.13
CA GLU A 158 90.06 -51.13 -19.37
C GLU A 158 88.87 -51.40 -18.45
N PHE A 159 89.06 -51.30 -17.13
CA PHE A 159 88.02 -51.65 -16.16
C PHE A 159 87.20 -50.44 -15.67
N GLY A 160 87.80 -49.26 -15.54
CA GLY A 160 87.12 -48.03 -15.07
C GLY A 160 87.83 -47.34 -13.90
N LYS A 161 87.16 -46.37 -13.27
CA LYS A 161 87.73 -45.48 -12.22
C LYS A 161 87.24 -45.79 -10.80
N ASP A 162 86.12 -46.48 -10.66
CA ASP A 162 85.45 -46.74 -9.38
C ASP A 162 85.96 -48.01 -8.69
N TRP A 163 85.50 -48.24 -7.46
CA TRP A 163 85.86 -49.42 -6.67
C TRP A 163 85.29 -50.72 -7.26
N ASP A 164 84.11 -50.66 -7.89
CA ASP A 164 83.53 -51.80 -8.60
C ASP A 164 84.38 -52.21 -9.82
N ALA A 165 84.99 -51.26 -10.52
CA ALA A 165 85.97 -51.54 -11.57
C ALA A 165 87.26 -52.12 -10.99
N PHE A 166 87.72 -51.64 -9.84
CA PHE A 166 88.91 -52.17 -9.17
C PHE A 166 88.74 -53.65 -8.82
N GLU A 167 87.61 -54.03 -8.22
CA GLU A 167 87.30 -55.41 -7.87
C GLU A 167 87.36 -56.34 -9.10
N LYS A 168 86.76 -55.92 -10.21
CA LYS A 168 86.82 -56.66 -11.49
C LYS A 168 88.24 -56.78 -12.02
N ALA A 169 89.05 -55.75 -11.87
CA ALA A 169 90.44 -55.73 -12.32
C ALA A 169 91.34 -56.65 -11.47
N VAL A 170 91.09 -56.71 -10.15
CA VAL A 170 91.75 -57.66 -9.24
C VAL A 170 91.35 -59.10 -9.53
N ASP A 171 90.07 -59.36 -9.80
CA ASP A 171 89.60 -60.69 -10.19
C ASP A 171 90.20 -61.15 -11.52
N PHE A 172 90.40 -60.20 -12.45
CA PHE A 172 91.14 -60.44 -13.69
C PHE A 172 92.59 -60.91 -13.41
N GLU A 173 93.32 -60.23 -12.53
CA GLU A 173 94.70 -60.59 -12.18
C GLU A 173 94.76 -61.95 -11.46
N LYS A 174 93.87 -62.18 -10.48
CA LYS A 174 93.75 -63.46 -9.77
C LYS A 174 93.48 -64.63 -10.72
N PHE A 175 92.66 -64.43 -11.75
CA PHE A 175 92.38 -65.46 -12.75
C PHE A 175 93.67 -65.97 -13.41
N PHE A 176 94.53 -65.08 -13.88
CA PHE A 176 95.80 -65.45 -14.50
C PHE A 176 96.81 -66.00 -13.49
N GLY A 177 96.88 -65.41 -12.29
CA GLY A 177 97.74 -65.89 -11.20
C GLY A 177 97.40 -67.32 -10.76
N SER A 178 96.12 -67.66 -10.63
CA SER A 178 95.67 -69.03 -10.25
C SER A 178 96.10 -70.11 -11.24
N CYS A 179 96.32 -69.73 -12.50
CA CYS A 179 96.79 -70.62 -13.56
C CYS A 179 98.32 -70.66 -13.69
N LYS A 180 99.07 -69.97 -12.81
CA LYS A 180 100.52 -69.72 -12.94
C LYS A 180 100.88 -69.03 -14.27
N LYS A 181 100.03 -68.08 -14.68
CA LYS A 181 100.18 -67.28 -15.92
C LYS A 181 100.17 -65.78 -15.61
N GLY A 182 100.67 -65.38 -14.44
CA GLY A 182 100.79 -63.98 -14.05
C GLY A 182 102.06 -63.34 -14.60
N LYS A 183 102.28 -62.07 -14.23
CA LYS A 183 103.47 -61.29 -14.64
C LYS A 183 104.78 -61.98 -14.22
N LYS A 184 104.82 -62.51 -12.99
CA LYS A 184 106.01 -63.18 -12.46
C LYS A 184 106.40 -64.38 -13.31
N GLU A 185 105.44 -65.25 -13.62
CA GLU A 185 105.69 -66.42 -14.47
C GLU A 185 106.01 -66.04 -15.92
N PHE A 186 105.51 -64.89 -16.40
CA PHE A 186 105.87 -64.37 -17.71
C PHE A 186 107.35 -63.92 -17.76
N VAL A 187 107.82 -63.20 -16.74
CA VAL A 187 109.21 -62.74 -16.65
C VAL A 187 110.17 -63.92 -16.44
N ASP A 188 109.84 -64.86 -15.56
CA ASP A 188 110.71 -66.00 -15.22
C ASP A 188 110.92 -66.99 -16.40
N ASN A 189 109.99 -67.04 -17.37
CA ASN A 189 110.01 -68.02 -18.47
C ASN A 189 110.36 -67.42 -19.85
N GLN A 190 111.02 -66.26 -19.92
CA GLN A 190 111.31 -65.55 -21.18
C GLN A 190 112.10 -66.36 -22.23
N GLU A 191 112.91 -67.33 -21.82
CA GLU A 191 113.72 -68.16 -22.74
C GLU A 191 112.95 -69.34 -23.36
N CYS A 192 111.75 -69.67 -22.85
CA CYS A 192 110.96 -70.82 -23.29
C CYS A 192 109.45 -70.51 -23.22
N ILE A 193 109.05 -69.40 -23.84
CA ILE A 193 107.65 -68.96 -23.87
C ILE A 193 106.84 -69.90 -24.77
N GLY A 194 105.98 -70.72 -24.17
CA GLY A 194 105.02 -71.57 -24.90
C GLY A 194 103.90 -70.76 -25.56
N SER A 195 102.85 -71.44 -26.05
CA SER A 195 101.68 -70.80 -26.69
C SER A 195 100.65 -70.21 -25.69
N ASP A 196 101.02 -70.03 -24.42
CA ASP A 196 100.12 -69.62 -23.35
C ASP A 196 100.03 -68.11 -23.17
N MET A 197 98.84 -67.58 -22.87
CA MET A 197 98.61 -66.16 -22.59
C MET A 197 98.86 -65.85 -21.13
N TYR A 198 99.48 -64.70 -20.87
CA TYR A 198 99.78 -64.21 -19.52
C TYR A 198 99.02 -62.92 -19.25
N GLY A 199 98.63 -62.67 -18.01
CA GLY A 199 97.90 -61.44 -17.70
C GLY A 199 98.06 -60.97 -16.26
N TRP A 200 98.05 -59.66 -16.06
CA TRP A 200 98.27 -59.01 -14.78
C TRP A 200 97.67 -57.61 -14.77
N LEU A 201 97.55 -57.00 -13.58
CA LEU A 201 97.10 -55.62 -13.46
C LEU A 201 98.28 -54.66 -13.71
N ALA A 202 98.07 -53.59 -14.48
CA ALA A 202 99.14 -52.66 -14.83
C ALA A 202 99.59 -51.83 -13.62
N ARG A 203 100.89 -51.88 -13.34
CA ARG A 203 101.54 -51.20 -12.21
C ARG A 203 102.59 -50.21 -12.72
N GLU A 204 103.28 -49.53 -11.79
CA GLU A 204 104.31 -48.55 -12.11
C GLU A 204 105.40 -49.08 -13.04
N GLU A 205 105.81 -50.33 -12.91
CA GLU A 205 106.75 -50.97 -13.83
C GLU A 205 106.22 -51.01 -15.28
N ASP A 206 104.94 -51.32 -15.48
CA ASP A 206 104.31 -51.38 -16.80
C ASP A 206 104.12 -49.98 -17.39
N TYR A 207 103.82 -49.01 -16.54
CA TYR A 207 103.70 -47.60 -16.90
C TYR A 207 105.04 -47.00 -17.33
N CYS A 208 106.13 -47.35 -16.65
CA CYS A 208 107.48 -46.87 -16.92
C CYS A 208 108.21 -47.69 -18.00
N ALA A 209 107.67 -48.82 -18.42
CA ALA A 209 108.25 -49.65 -19.45
C ALA A 209 108.35 -48.91 -20.80
N ASP A 210 109.42 -49.20 -21.55
CA ASP A 210 109.55 -48.79 -22.94
C ASP A 210 108.72 -49.72 -23.85
N GLY A 211 108.07 -49.14 -24.85
CA GLY A 211 107.21 -49.86 -25.78
C GLY A 211 105.75 -49.42 -25.73
N LYS A 212 104.91 -50.07 -26.55
CA LYS A 212 103.55 -49.59 -26.81
C LYS A 212 102.63 -49.65 -25.59
N ILE A 213 102.89 -50.57 -24.66
CA ILE A 213 102.13 -50.69 -23.41
C ILE A 213 102.39 -49.47 -22.52
N GLY A 214 103.65 -49.16 -22.23
CA GLY A 214 104.00 -47.99 -21.41
C GLY A 214 103.53 -46.68 -22.04
N ASP A 215 103.65 -46.52 -23.36
CA ASP A 215 103.13 -45.35 -24.08
C ASP A 215 101.62 -45.19 -23.91
N TYR A 216 100.86 -46.29 -23.97
CA TYR A 216 99.41 -46.26 -23.75
C TYR A 216 99.06 -45.88 -22.32
N LEU A 217 99.73 -46.50 -21.34
CA LEU A 217 99.47 -46.26 -19.93
C LEU A 217 99.80 -44.81 -19.55
N ARG A 218 100.93 -44.26 -19.99
CA ARG A 218 101.28 -42.83 -19.79
C ARG A 218 100.29 -41.85 -20.39
N LYS A 219 99.66 -42.21 -21.50
CA LYS A 219 98.70 -41.34 -22.18
C LYS A 219 97.31 -41.36 -21.54
N ASN A 220 96.89 -42.51 -20.99
CA ASN A 220 95.49 -42.75 -20.61
C ASN A 220 95.28 -43.01 -19.11
N THR A 221 96.35 -43.15 -18.33
CA THR A 221 96.30 -43.44 -16.90
C THR A 221 97.26 -42.57 -16.10
N GLU A 222 97.01 -42.45 -14.81
CA GLU A 222 97.91 -41.84 -13.82
C GLU A 222 98.34 -42.93 -12.83
N ILE A 223 99.59 -42.90 -12.38
CA ILE A 223 100.02 -43.78 -11.29
C ILE A 223 99.43 -43.26 -9.97
N LYS A 224 98.58 -44.05 -9.34
CA LYS A 224 97.99 -43.74 -8.02
C LYS A 224 98.11 -44.92 -7.06
N THR A 225 98.17 -44.60 -5.77
CA THR A 225 97.96 -45.58 -4.70
C THR A 225 96.47 -45.67 -4.37
N LEU A 226 96.03 -46.80 -3.82
CA LEU A 226 94.62 -47.00 -3.43
C LEU A 226 94.14 -45.93 -2.43
N ALA A 227 95.01 -45.45 -1.55
CA ALA A 227 94.70 -44.40 -0.58
C ALA A 227 94.35 -43.06 -1.25
N VAL A 228 95.06 -42.68 -2.33
CA VAL A 228 94.80 -41.44 -3.06
C VAL A 228 93.46 -41.52 -3.80
N VAL A 229 93.18 -42.66 -4.46
CA VAL A 229 91.89 -42.88 -5.15
C VAL A 229 90.72 -42.85 -4.17
N ASP A 230 90.86 -43.49 -3.00
CA ASP A 230 89.84 -43.44 -1.94
C ASP A 230 89.57 -42.00 -1.48
N GLN A 231 90.63 -41.22 -1.26
CA GLN A 231 90.52 -39.84 -0.82
C GLN A 231 89.85 -38.94 -1.87
N GLU A 232 90.19 -39.07 -3.15
CA GLU A 232 89.58 -38.32 -4.25
C GLU A 232 88.07 -38.62 -4.37
N LEU A 233 87.69 -39.90 -4.40
CA LEU A 233 86.28 -40.30 -4.50
C LEU A 233 85.46 -39.85 -3.28
N LYS A 234 86.02 -39.96 -2.07
CA LYS A 234 85.39 -39.44 -0.84
C LYS A 234 85.26 -37.92 -0.84
N HIS A 235 86.27 -37.21 -1.35
CA HIS A 235 86.24 -35.76 -1.48
C HIS A 235 85.14 -35.31 -2.45
N ASP A 236 85.03 -35.95 -3.61
CA ASP A 236 84.00 -35.65 -4.60
C ASP A 236 82.59 -35.90 -4.07
N ALA A 237 82.37 -37.02 -3.38
CA ALA A 237 81.11 -37.32 -2.73
C ALA A 237 80.76 -36.26 -1.67
N LYS A 238 81.74 -35.88 -0.83
CA LYS A 238 81.57 -34.85 0.20
C LYS A 238 81.25 -33.48 -0.41
N SER A 239 81.93 -33.10 -1.49
CA SER A 239 81.70 -31.85 -2.22
C SER A 239 80.27 -31.75 -2.76
N LYS A 240 79.77 -32.83 -3.37
CA LYS A 240 78.37 -32.91 -3.84
C LYS A 240 77.38 -32.80 -2.70
N VAL A 241 77.63 -33.48 -1.57
CA VAL A 241 76.77 -33.40 -0.38
C VAL A 241 76.70 -31.97 0.12
N VAL A 242 77.84 -31.28 0.26
CA VAL A 242 77.88 -29.86 0.70
C VAL A 242 77.09 -28.96 -0.24
N SER A 243 77.22 -29.13 -1.56
CA SER A 243 76.45 -28.36 -2.54
C SER A 243 74.94 -28.56 -2.39
N LEU A 244 74.50 -29.81 -2.20
CA LEU A 244 73.08 -30.13 -2.03
C LEU A 244 72.54 -29.63 -0.69
N THR A 245 73.33 -29.72 0.38
CA THR A 245 72.96 -29.14 1.69
C THR A 245 72.74 -27.64 1.59
N ASN A 246 73.65 -26.90 0.95
CA ASN A 246 73.49 -25.46 0.74
C ASN A 246 72.22 -25.12 -0.07
N GLU A 247 71.86 -25.93 -1.07
CA GLU A 247 70.63 -25.72 -1.85
C GLU A 247 69.37 -25.97 -1.01
N ILE A 248 69.38 -27.01 -0.16
CA ILE A 248 68.30 -27.30 0.78
C ILE A 248 68.14 -26.15 1.77
N ASP A 249 69.23 -25.64 2.34
CA ASP A 249 69.21 -24.54 3.29
C ASP A 249 68.63 -23.27 2.64
N LEU A 250 69.08 -22.91 1.44
CA LEU A 250 68.54 -21.76 0.69
C LEU A 250 67.05 -21.92 0.38
N LYS A 251 66.59 -23.14 0.03
CA LYS A 251 65.17 -23.41 -0.19
C LYS A 251 64.36 -23.31 1.10
N ASN A 252 64.89 -23.80 2.21
CA ASN A 252 64.26 -23.68 3.53
C ASN A 252 64.14 -22.22 3.97
N GLU A 253 65.18 -21.40 3.77
CA GLU A 253 65.13 -19.96 4.03
C GLU A 253 64.07 -19.25 3.16
N ASN A 254 63.98 -19.60 1.88
CA ASN A 254 62.94 -19.05 1.02
C ASN A 254 61.53 -19.46 1.49
N LEU A 255 61.35 -20.71 1.93
CA LEU A 255 60.08 -21.19 2.48
C LEU A 255 59.69 -20.44 3.76
N THR A 256 60.64 -20.19 4.67
CA THR A 256 60.34 -19.42 5.90
C THR A 256 59.96 -17.98 5.58
N VAL A 257 60.64 -17.32 4.63
CA VAL A 257 60.29 -15.96 4.18
C VAL A 257 58.90 -15.93 3.55
N LEU A 258 58.55 -16.90 2.69
CA LEU A 258 57.22 -16.99 2.09
C LEU A 258 56.13 -17.24 3.14
N SER A 259 56.40 -18.11 4.11
CA SER A 259 55.49 -18.38 5.23
C SER A 259 55.23 -17.11 6.06
N SER A 260 56.29 -16.35 6.40
CA SER A 260 56.15 -15.07 7.11
C SER A 260 55.30 -14.07 6.32
N LYS A 261 55.55 -13.92 5.01
CA LYS A 261 54.75 -13.04 4.13
C LYS A 261 53.27 -13.47 4.06
N MET A 262 53.00 -14.77 4.08
CA MET A 262 51.64 -15.30 4.10
C MET A 262 50.94 -14.94 5.42
N ILE A 263 51.61 -15.13 6.56
CA ILE A 263 51.10 -14.77 7.88
C ILE A 263 50.82 -13.26 7.95
N ASP A 264 51.74 -12.41 7.48
CA ASP A 264 51.55 -10.95 7.47
C ASP A 264 50.32 -10.54 6.66
N LYS A 265 50.10 -11.17 5.49
CA LYS A 265 48.92 -10.94 4.66
C LYS A 265 47.64 -11.38 5.36
N ILE A 266 47.63 -12.54 6.03
CA ILE A 266 46.49 -13.03 6.79
C ILE A 266 46.12 -12.03 7.89
N LEU A 267 47.11 -11.56 8.65
CA LEU A 267 46.90 -10.58 9.72
C LEU A 267 46.41 -9.23 9.17
N SER A 268 46.97 -8.77 8.05
CA SER A 268 46.52 -7.54 7.39
C SER A 268 45.09 -7.65 6.87
N TYR A 269 44.72 -8.80 6.30
CA TYR A 269 43.36 -9.06 5.84
C TYR A 269 42.37 -9.11 7.01
N GLY A 270 42.74 -9.73 8.12
CA GLY A 270 41.95 -9.72 9.36
C GLY A 270 41.63 -8.30 9.84
N ARG A 271 42.62 -7.41 9.89
CA ARG A 271 42.41 -6.00 10.26
C ARG A 271 41.45 -5.28 9.32
N MET A 272 41.58 -5.50 8.01
CA MET A 272 40.68 -4.89 7.02
C MET A 272 39.23 -5.40 7.17
N LEU A 273 39.04 -6.68 7.49
CA LEU A 273 37.71 -7.22 7.77
C LEU A 273 37.09 -6.60 9.02
N GLU A 274 37.86 -6.46 10.10
CA GLU A 274 37.37 -5.78 11.31
C GLU A 274 36.98 -4.32 11.06
N GLU A 275 37.75 -3.60 10.25
CA GLU A 275 37.42 -2.23 9.83
C GLU A 275 36.16 -2.20 8.97
N LYS A 276 36.01 -3.13 8.02
CA LYS A 276 34.81 -3.29 7.20
C LYS A 276 33.57 -3.50 8.08
N ASP A 277 33.66 -4.40 9.06
CA ASP A 277 32.55 -4.74 9.95
C ASP A 277 32.18 -3.55 10.85
N LYS A 278 33.17 -2.80 11.35
CA LYS A 278 32.93 -1.55 12.10
C LYS A 278 32.22 -0.50 11.25
N MET A 279 32.66 -0.31 9.99
CA MET A 279 32.02 0.63 9.07
C MET A 279 30.60 0.22 8.71
N GLU A 280 30.38 -1.07 8.44
CA GLU A 280 29.06 -1.62 8.14
C GLU A 280 28.11 -1.48 9.34
N HIS A 281 28.59 -1.75 10.55
CA HIS A 281 27.81 -1.52 11.76
C HIS A 281 27.44 -0.04 11.93
N ALA A 282 28.39 0.88 11.77
CA ALA A 282 28.15 2.32 11.89
C ALA A 282 27.14 2.81 10.82
N PHE A 283 27.27 2.36 9.58
CA PHE A 283 26.34 2.66 8.51
C PHE A 283 24.92 2.16 8.81
N ASN A 284 24.79 0.93 9.29
CA ASN A 284 23.50 0.33 9.64
C ASN A 284 22.85 1.05 10.83
N GLU A 285 23.63 1.48 11.82
CA GLU A 285 23.14 2.27 12.96
C GLU A 285 22.63 3.65 12.51
N GLU A 286 23.40 4.35 11.69
CA GLU A 286 23.00 5.66 11.17
C GLU A 286 21.75 5.55 10.28
N SER A 287 21.67 4.52 9.44
CA SER A 287 20.49 4.24 8.61
C SER A 287 19.25 4.02 9.47
N ARG A 288 19.36 3.25 10.56
CA ARG A 288 18.27 3.06 11.53
C ARG A 288 17.88 4.36 12.21
N ARG A 289 18.85 5.17 12.61
CA ARG A 289 18.61 6.50 13.23
C ARG A 289 17.85 7.43 12.29
N ILE A 290 18.28 7.51 11.03
CA ILE A 290 17.61 8.32 10.00
C ILE A 290 16.17 7.83 9.80
N GLN A 291 15.95 6.52 9.71
CA GLN A 291 14.61 5.95 9.53
C GLN A 291 13.68 6.27 10.71
N VAL A 292 14.16 6.15 11.95
CA VAL A 292 13.40 6.49 13.16
C VAL A 292 13.06 7.98 13.18
N ASN A 293 14.03 8.85 12.87
CA ASN A 293 13.81 10.30 12.82
C ASN A 293 12.78 10.68 11.75
N ALA A 294 12.84 10.06 10.55
CA ALA A 294 11.87 10.27 9.50
C ALA A 294 10.46 9.85 9.92
N GLN A 295 10.32 8.67 10.56
CA GLN A 295 9.04 8.20 11.09
C GLN A 295 8.49 9.14 12.18
N GLN A 296 9.35 9.68 13.05
CA GLN A 296 8.95 10.64 14.07
C GLN A 296 8.50 11.98 13.48
N LEU A 297 9.16 12.47 12.42
CA LEU A 297 8.74 13.68 11.71
C LEU A 297 7.35 13.50 11.09
N VAL A 298 7.12 12.37 10.42
CA VAL A 298 5.81 12.05 9.84
C VAL A 298 4.73 11.96 10.92
N ARG A 299 5.00 11.27 12.03
CA ARG A 299 4.06 11.20 13.17
C ARG A 299 3.73 12.58 13.75
N ARG A 300 4.73 13.45 13.92
CA ARG A 300 4.50 14.83 14.39
C ARG A 300 3.62 15.62 13.43
N ALA A 301 3.88 15.53 12.13
CA ALA A 301 3.07 16.20 11.11
C ALA A 301 1.61 15.73 11.15
N PHE A 302 1.35 14.43 11.34
CA PHE A 302 -0.01 13.91 11.51
C PHE A 302 -0.71 14.46 12.75
N ILE A 303 -0.01 14.48 13.89
CA ILE A 303 -0.56 15.02 15.15
C ILE A 303 -0.88 16.52 15.00
N GLU A 304 0.00 17.29 14.35
CA GLU A 304 -0.24 18.70 14.06
C GLU A 304 -1.42 18.90 13.11
N GLN A 305 -1.53 18.08 12.06
CA GLN A 305 -2.65 18.12 11.13
C GLN A 305 -3.99 17.82 11.82
N GLU A 306 -4.02 16.84 12.72
CA GLU A 306 -5.21 16.49 13.50
C GLU A 306 -5.64 17.65 14.40
N LYS A 307 -4.70 18.27 15.13
CA LYS A 307 -4.98 19.46 15.94
C LYS A 307 -5.53 20.63 15.12
N MET A 308 -4.89 20.94 13.99
CA MET A 308 -5.36 22.00 13.10
C MET A 308 -6.77 21.72 12.56
N ASN A 309 -7.10 20.46 12.27
CA ASN A 309 -8.44 20.06 11.86
C ASN A 309 -9.46 20.23 13.00
N GLU A 310 -9.11 19.84 14.23
CA GLU A 310 -9.98 20.05 15.40
C GLU A 310 -10.26 21.54 15.64
N GLU A 311 -9.23 22.38 15.54
CA GLU A 311 -9.35 23.84 15.64
C GLU A 311 -10.26 24.40 14.52
N LEU A 312 -10.05 23.97 13.28
CA LEU A 312 -10.87 24.37 12.14
C LEU A 312 -12.35 23.97 12.33
N GLU A 313 -12.63 22.75 12.79
CA GLU A 313 -13.99 22.30 13.08
C GLU A 313 -14.60 23.04 14.28
N SER A 314 -13.79 23.50 15.24
CA SER A 314 -14.26 24.38 16.31
C SER A 314 -14.67 25.75 15.78
N GLU A 315 -13.87 26.35 14.89
CA GLU A 315 -14.15 27.65 14.27
C GLU A 315 -15.35 27.60 13.33
N LYS A 316 -15.49 26.54 12.52
CA LYS A 316 -16.69 26.30 11.71
C LYS A 316 -17.95 26.26 12.57
N ARG A 317 -17.93 25.54 13.70
CA ARG A 317 -19.07 25.48 14.63
C ARG A 317 -19.41 26.84 15.23
N LYS A 318 -18.41 27.67 15.56
CA LYS A 318 -18.63 29.05 16.03
C LYS A 318 -19.26 29.91 14.92
N LEU A 319 -18.75 29.81 13.69
CA LEU A 319 -19.28 30.54 12.55
C LEU A 319 -20.72 30.15 12.26
N ASP A 320 -21.05 28.86 12.26
CA ASP A 320 -22.42 28.37 12.09
C ASP A 320 -23.36 28.90 13.17
N SER A 321 -22.89 28.99 14.42
CA SER A 321 -23.65 29.61 15.51
C SER A 321 -23.88 31.10 15.26
N CYS A 322 -22.85 31.83 14.82
CA CYS A 322 -22.94 33.24 14.47
C CYS A 322 -23.92 33.49 13.32
N VAL A 323 -23.86 32.68 12.26
CA VAL A 323 -24.80 32.74 11.12
C VAL A 323 -26.24 32.51 11.58
N LYS A 324 -26.48 31.52 12.44
CA LYS A 324 -27.82 31.28 13.02
C LYS A 324 -28.32 32.47 13.83
N GLU A 325 -27.45 33.11 14.61
CA GLU A 325 -27.83 34.28 15.40
C GLU A 325 -28.11 35.50 14.52
N LEU A 326 -27.28 35.74 13.49
CA LEU A 326 -27.50 36.81 12.51
C LEU A 326 -28.81 36.62 11.76
N SER A 327 -29.12 35.39 11.31
CA SER A 327 -30.39 35.08 10.65
C SER A 327 -31.60 35.35 11.56
N LYS A 328 -31.50 35.04 12.86
CA LYS A 328 -32.54 35.39 13.84
C LYS A 328 -32.72 36.90 13.97
N ARG A 329 -31.62 37.65 14.07
CA ARG A 329 -31.65 39.13 14.17
C ARG A 329 -32.23 39.76 12.90
N GLU A 330 -31.85 39.25 11.73
CA GLU A 330 -32.36 39.71 10.44
C GLU A 330 -33.87 39.48 10.33
N ALA A 331 -34.36 38.28 10.69
CA ALA A 331 -35.79 37.97 10.69
C ALA A 331 -36.58 38.86 11.67
N LEU A 332 -36.01 39.18 12.84
CA LEU A 332 -36.62 40.12 13.79
C LEU A 332 -36.68 41.54 13.21
N SER A 333 -35.60 42.01 12.61
CA SER A 333 -35.54 43.34 12.01
C SER A 333 -36.49 43.47 10.82
N GLU A 334 -36.63 42.43 9.99
CA GLU A 334 -37.60 42.38 8.90
C GLU A 334 -39.05 42.42 9.44
N LEU A 335 -39.33 41.71 10.54
CA LEU A 335 -40.64 41.74 11.20
C LEU A 335 -40.96 43.15 11.75
N GLU A 336 -39.98 43.82 12.36
CA GLU A 336 -40.13 45.18 12.86
C GLU A 336 -40.37 46.17 11.72
N LEU A 337 -39.64 46.05 10.61
CA LEU A 337 -39.86 46.85 9.41
C LEU A 337 -41.28 46.67 8.85
N GLN A 338 -41.76 45.41 8.78
CA GLN A 338 -43.13 45.12 8.33
C GLN A 338 -44.17 45.74 9.26
N LYS A 339 -43.97 45.69 10.58
CA LYS A 339 -44.86 46.34 11.55
C LYS A 339 -44.87 47.85 11.36
N LEU A 340 -43.69 48.47 11.23
CA LEU A 340 -43.57 49.91 11.04
C LEU A 340 -44.24 50.37 9.74
N ASN A 341 -44.07 49.62 8.65
CA ASN A 341 -44.74 49.90 7.38
C ASN A 341 -46.26 49.78 7.47
N GLU A 342 -46.78 48.78 8.19
CA GLU A 342 -48.22 48.63 8.40
C GLU A 342 -48.79 49.77 9.26
N GLU A 343 -48.10 50.19 10.31
CA GLU A 343 -48.50 51.35 11.12
C GLU A 343 -48.44 52.64 10.31
N LYS A 344 -47.41 52.83 9.47
CA LYS A 344 -47.33 53.96 8.53
C LYS A 344 -48.55 53.96 7.58
N ARG A 345 -48.89 52.82 6.99
CA ARG A 345 -50.06 52.65 6.11
C ARG A 345 -51.37 53.02 6.81
N LYS A 346 -51.58 52.54 8.04
CA LYS A 346 -52.76 52.90 8.85
C LYS A 346 -52.81 54.38 9.17
N ASN A 347 -51.68 54.99 9.52
CA ASN A 347 -51.60 56.43 9.76
C ASN A 347 -51.91 57.22 8.50
N ASP A 348 -51.42 56.80 7.33
CA ASP A 348 -51.75 57.43 6.05
C ASP A 348 -53.26 57.32 5.73
N GLU A 349 -53.89 56.17 5.99
CA GLU A 349 -55.35 56.00 5.84
C GLU A 349 -56.15 56.85 6.81
N ARG A 350 -55.70 56.95 8.07
CA ARG A 350 -56.31 57.80 9.09
C ARG A 350 -56.18 59.28 8.69
N ASN A 351 -55.02 59.70 8.23
CA ASN A 351 -54.79 61.07 7.75
C ASN A 351 -55.65 61.39 6.52
N LYS A 352 -55.76 60.48 5.55
CA LYS A 352 -56.69 60.64 4.40
C LYS A 352 -58.13 60.78 4.87
N SER A 353 -58.57 59.93 5.82
CA SER A 353 -59.93 59.98 6.37
C SER A 353 -60.20 61.29 7.10
N LEU A 354 -59.25 61.76 7.91
CA LEU A 354 -59.32 63.07 8.59
C LEU A 354 -59.37 64.22 7.58
N GLN A 355 -58.58 64.16 6.52
CA GLN A 355 -58.62 65.17 5.45
C GLN A 355 -59.98 65.19 4.75
N MET A 356 -60.55 64.02 4.42
CA MET A 356 -61.88 63.92 3.83
C MET A 356 -62.97 64.46 4.77
N ALA A 357 -62.90 64.13 6.06
CA ALA A 357 -63.83 64.65 7.06
C ALA A 357 -63.71 66.18 7.21
N SER A 358 -62.49 66.72 7.19
CA SER A 358 -62.26 68.16 7.22
C SER A 358 -62.82 68.87 5.97
N ILE A 359 -62.71 68.26 4.79
CA ILE A 359 -63.29 68.80 3.55
C ILE A 359 -64.82 68.77 3.63
N GLU A 360 -65.41 67.68 4.14
CA GLU A 360 -66.86 67.58 4.26
C GLU A 360 -67.43 68.55 5.30
N GLN A 361 -66.71 68.76 6.40
CA GLN A 361 -67.05 69.79 7.38
C GLN A 361 -67.02 71.19 6.74
N GLN A 362 -65.98 71.53 5.97
CA GLN A 362 -65.92 72.81 5.26
C GLN A 362 -67.11 73.00 4.31
N LYS A 363 -67.51 71.98 3.55
CA LYS A 363 -68.71 72.06 2.70
C LYS A 363 -69.99 72.24 3.50
N ALA A 364 -70.12 71.54 4.63
CA ALA A 364 -71.27 71.70 5.52
C ALA A 364 -71.34 73.13 6.08
N ASP A 365 -70.21 73.68 6.53
CA ASP A 365 -70.10 75.06 7.01
C ASP A 365 -70.46 76.07 5.89
N GLU A 366 -69.98 75.85 4.66
CA GLU A 366 -70.37 76.66 3.49
C GLU A 366 -71.88 76.59 3.19
N ASN A 367 -72.48 75.40 3.28
CA ASN A 367 -73.91 75.22 3.07
C ASN A 367 -74.74 75.93 4.15
N VAL A 368 -74.32 75.85 5.42
CA VAL A 368 -74.95 76.61 6.52
C VAL A 368 -74.84 78.10 6.25
N LEU A 369 -73.69 78.58 5.78
CA LEU A 369 -73.49 79.99 5.44
C LEU A 369 -74.44 80.44 4.30
N ARG A 370 -74.60 79.61 3.26
CA ARG A 370 -75.58 79.85 2.18
C ARG A 370 -77.01 79.86 2.70
N LEU A 371 -77.38 78.94 3.60
CA LEU A 371 -78.71 78.89 4.19
C LEU A 371 -79.00 80.14 5.04
N ILE A 372 -78.01 80.61 5.81
CA ILE A 372 -78.12 81.86 6.57
C ILE A 372 -78.31 83.05 5.62
N GLN A 373 -77.56 83.12 4.51
CA GLN A 373 -77.73 84.16 3.49
C GLN A 373 -79.12 84.10 2.85
N GLN A 374 -79.61 82.90 2.53
CA GLN A 374 -80.94 82.68 1.97
C GLN A 374 -82.05 83.10 2.94
N GLN A 375 -81.98 82.67 4.21
CA GLN A 375 -82.93 83.10 5.24
C GLN A 375 -82.91 84.62 5.43
N LYS A 376 -81.74 85.26 5.34
CA LYS A 376 -81.64 86.72 5.39
C LYS A 376 -82.39 87.37 4.21
N LYS A 377 -82.20 86.85 3.00
CA LYS A 377 -82.88 87.34 1.79
C LYS A 377 -84.40 87.11 1.85
N GLU A 378 -84.84 85.92 2.24
CA GLU A 378 -86.26 85.59 2.44
C GLU A 378 -86.90 86.47 3.50
N LYS A 379 -86.19 86.77 4.59
CA LYS A 379 -86.65 87.73 5.61
C LYS A 379 -86.79 89.13 5.03
N GLU A 380 -85.84 89.59 4.21
CA GLU A 380 -85.92 90.88 3.51
C GLU A 380 -87.10 90.91 2.52
N GLU A 381 -87.30 89.85 1.74
CA GLU A 381 -88.42 89.71 0.80
C GLU A 381 -89.77 89.66 1.53
N ALA A 382 -89.87 88.92 2.64
CA ALA A 382 -91.06 88.89 3.49
C ALA A 382 -91.36 90.27 4.10
N LEU A 383 -90.34 91.00 4.56
CA LEU A 383 -90.49 92.37 5.02
C LEU A 383 -90.98 93.29 3.90
N GLN A 384 -90.43 93.17 2.67
CA GLN A 384 -90.93 93.92 1.52
C GLN A 384 -92.38 93.57 1.18
N LYS A 385 -92.75 92.29 1.26
CA LYS A 385 -94.12 91.80 1.02
C LYS A 385 -95.10 92.33 2.06
N ILE A 386 -94.72 92.35 3.34
CA ILE A 386 -95.51 92.96 4.42
C ILE A 386 -95.72 94.45 4.11
N LEU A 387 -94.66 95.16 3.73
CA LEU A 387 -94.74 96.59 3.41
C LEU A 387 -95.62 96.86 2.16
N GLN A 388 -95.62 95.94 1.19
CA GLN A 388 -96.53 96.00 0.04
C GLN A 388 -97.97 95.70 0.44
N LEU A 389 -98.20 94.69 1.28
CA LEU A 389 -99.52 94.34 1.80
C LEU A 389 -100.08 95.43 2.72
N GLU A 390 -99.25 96.13 3.50
CA GLU A 390 -99.64 97.31 4.26
C GLU A 390 -100.14 98.41 3.32
N LYS A 391 -99.42 98.69 2.22
CA LYS A 391 -99.88 99.64 1.18
C LYS A 391 -101.16 99.21 0.49
N GLU A 392 -101.30 97.92 0.17
CA GLU A 392 -102.51 97.36 -0.43
C GLU A 392 -103.68 97.37 0.55
N LEU A 393 -103.44 97.18 1.85
CA LEU A 393 -104.45 97.26 2.90
C LEU A 393 -104.90 98.72 3.09
N ASP A 394 -103.98 99.68 3.10
CA ASP A 394 -104.31 101.12 3.09
C ASP A 394 -105.14 101.49 1.85
N ALA A 395 -104.76 100.96 0.67
CA ALA A 395 -105.51 101.15 -0.57
C ALA A 395 -106.87 100.45 -0.55
N ARG A 396 -106.98 99.28 0.06
CA ARG A 396 -108.23 98.53 0.23
C ARG A 396 -109.16 99.23 1.20
N GLN A 397 -108.66 99.77 2.32
CA GLN A 397 -109.47 100.57 3.23
C GLN A 397 -110.00 101.83 2.52
N LYS A 398 -109.20 102.45 1.66
CA LYS A 398 -109.64 103.55 0.79
C LYS A 398 -110.72 103.10 -0.21
N LEU A 399 -110.56 101.93 -0.84
CA LEU A 399 -111.57 101.34 -1.73
C LEU A 399 -112.83 100.88 -0.99
N GLU A 400 -112.74 100.41 0.26
CA GLU A 400 -113.90 100.05 1.08
C GLU A 400 -114.74 101.29 1.42
N LEU A 401 -114.11 102.43 1.66
CA LEU A 401 -114.81 103.72 1.75
C LEU A 401 -115.50 104.10 0.43
N GLU A 402 -114.87 103.82 -0.72
CA GLU A 402 -115.44 104.02 -2.07
C GLU A 402 -116.55 103.01 -2.41
N ILE A 403 -116.44 101.75 -1.94
CA ILE A 403 -117.43 100.69 -2.13
C ILE A 403 -118.63 100.94 -1.24
N GLU A 404 -118.50 101.51 -0.05
CA GLU A 404 -119.66 101.90 0.76
C GLU A 404 -120.41 103.09 0.11
N ASP A 405 -119.67 104.03 -0.50
CA ASP A 405 -120.24 105.10 -1.36
C ASP A 405 -120.92 104.54 -2.63
N LEU A 406 -120.32 103.52 -3.27
CA LEU A 406 -120.85 102.87 -4.47
C LEU A 406 -121.93 101.82 -4.17
N LYS A 407 -121.98 101.21 -2.98
CA LYS A 407 -123.10 100.38 -2.51
C LYS A 407 -124.33 101.22 -2.23
N GLY A 408 -124.14 102.44 -1.70
CA GLY A 408 -125.20 103.45 -1.68
C GLY A 408 -125.75 103.78 -3.09
N LYS A 409 -124.91 103.66 -4.13
CA LYS A 409 -125.28 103.85 -5.54
C LYS A 409 -125.75 102.57 -6.26
N LEU A 410 -125.43 101.37 -5.76
CA LEU A 410 -125.78 100.06 -6.36
C LEU A 410 -127.06 99.46 -5.76
N GLU A 411 -127.49 99.87 -4.57
CA GLU A 411 -128.87 99.66 -4.08
C GLU A 411 -129.91 100.30 -5.04
N VAL A 412 -129.49 101.32 -5.79
CA VAL A 412 -130.30 102.04 -6.79
C VAL A 412 -130.34 101.31 -8.16
N ILE A 413 -129.47 100.32 -8.42
CA ILE A 413 -129.27 99.73 -9.77
C ILE A 413 -129.44 98.19 -9.79
N LYS A 414 -129.81 97.55 -8.69
CA LYS A 414 -130.19 96.12 -8.67
C LYS A 414 -131.59 95.87 -9.22
N HIS A 415 -131.86 96.44 -10.40
CA HIS A 415 -133.15 96.39 -11.06
C HIS A 415 -133.21 95.59 -12.35
N LEU A 416 -132.13 95.03 -12.93
CA LEU A 416 -132.21 94.14 -14.11
C LEU A 416 -131.04 93.13 -14.18
N GLY A 417 -131.31 91.91 -14.67
CA GLY A 417 -130.53 90.66 -14.45
C GLY A 417 -129.65 90.11 -15.60
N ASP A 418 -129.04 88.92 -15.32
CA ASP A 418 -128.73 87.67 -16.11
C ASP A 418 -128.00 87.70 -17.50
N SER A 419 -127.16 86.75 -18.00
CA SER A 419 -126.52 85.46 -17.60
C SER A 419 -125.38 84.99 -18.60
N ASP A 420 -124.77 83.80 -18.34
CA ASP A 420 -124.18 82.75 -19.25
C ASP A 420 -122.65 82.49 -19.44
N THR A 421 -122.31 81.24 -19.89
CA THR A 421 -121.39 80.25 -19.26
C THR A 421 -120.32 79.63 -20.23
N ALA A 422 -119.05 79.47 -19.80
CA ALA A 422 -117.88 78.92 -20.56
C ALA A 422 -117.12 77.61 -20.08
N PRO A 423 -117.46 76.80 -19.05
CA PRO A 423 -116.50 75.87 -18.42
C PRO A 423 -116.24 74.51 -19.09
N ILE A 424 -116.92 74.14 -20.18
CA ILE A 424 -116.93 72.74 -20.65
C ILE A 424 -115.70 72.38 -21.50
N GLN A 425 -115.06 73.35 -22.16
CA GLN A 425 -113.88 73.11 -23.00
C GLN A 425 -112.59 72.83 -22.21
N LEU A 426 -112.52 73.24 -20.94
CA LEU A 426 -111.29 73.18 -20.14
C LEU A 426 -110.94 71.76 -19.66
N LYS A 427 -111.91 70.84 -19.66
CA LYS A 427 -111.76 69.50 -19.06
C LYS A 427 -111.22 68.44 -20.02
N ILE A 428 -111.28 68.70 -21.32
CA ILE A 428 -110.83 67.75 -22.37
C ILE A 428 -109.30 67.86 -22.57
N THR A 429 -108.73 69.05 -22.39
CA THR A 429 -107.29 69.30 -22.48
C THR A 429 -106.53 68.62 -21.32
N GLU A 430 -107.12 68.63 -20.13
CA GLU A 430 -106.53 68.09 -18.90
C GLU A 430 -106.29 66.56 -18.98
N MET A 431 -107.23 65.80 -19.55
CA MET A 431 -107.10 64.34 -19.66
C MET A 431 -106.08 63.88 -20.70
N THR A 432 -105.77 64.71 -21.70
CA THR A 432 -104.83 64.36 -22.78
C THR A 432 -103.37 64.51 -22.31
N GLU A 433 -103.11 65.49 -21.44
CA GLU A 433 -101.78 65.73 -20.86
C GLU A 433 -101.41 64.68 -19.80
N GLU A 434 -102.38 64.15 -19.07
CA GLU A 434 -102.14 63.11 -18.06
C GLU A 434 -101.80 61.74 -18.68
N LEU A 435 -102.36 61.42 -19.86
CA LEU A 435 -102.05 60.20 -20.59
C LEU A 435 -100.62 60.20 -21.15
N ASN A 436 -100.13 61.34 -21.64
CA ASN A 436 -98.77 61.47 -22.16
C ASN A 436 -97.70 61.34 -21.07
N ARG A 437 -97.95 61.87 -19.84
CA ARG A 437 -97.02 61.71 -18.71
C ARG A 437 -96.81 60.24 -18.33
N LYS A 438 -97.86 59.42 -18.37
CA LYS A 438 -97.75 57.99 -18.02
C LYS A 438 -96.98 57.15 -19.04
N ILE A 439 -96.98 57.56 -20.31
CA ILE A 439 -96.19 56.90 -21.37
C ILE A 439 -94.69 57.22 -21.18
N GLU A 440 -94.36 58.46 -20.81
CA GLU A 440 -92.99 58.85 -20.49
C GLU A 440 -92.45 58.13 -19.23
N ASP A 441 -93.27 57.99 -18.19
CA ASP A 441 -92.89 57.26 -16.97
C ASP A 441 -92.58 55.78 -17.24
N LEU A 442 -93.35 55.12 -18.12
CA LEU A 442 -93.11 53.73 -18.53
C LEU A 442 -91.79 53.59 -19.31
N SER A 443 -91.50 54.52 -20.23
CA SER A 443 -90.25 54.53 -20.99
C SER A 443 -89.02 54.75 -20.10
N HIS A 444 -89.15 55.59 -19.06
CA HIS A 444 -88.09 55.80 -18.07
C HIS A 444 -87.80 54.52 -17.26
N ILE A 445 -88.83 53.76 -16.85
CA ILE A 445 -88.67 52.51 -16.11
C ILE A 445 -88.01 51.43 -16.98
N GLU A 446 -88.39 51.29 -18.25
CA GLU A 446 -87.76 50.36 -19.18
C GLU A 446 -86.28 50.69 -19.42
N SER A 447 -85.94 51.97 -19.53
CA SER A 447 -84.56 52.45 -19.62
C SER A 447 -83.72 52.10 -18.38
N VAL A 448 -84.29 52.26 -17.19
CA VAL A 448 -83.63 51.90 -15.91
C VAL A 448 -83.43 50.39 -15.79
N ASN A 449 -84.42 49.58 -16.18
CA ASN A 449 -84.28 48.12 -16.20
C ASN A 449 -83.20 47.66 -17.20
N GLN A 450 -83.13 48.25 -18.39
CA GLN A 450 -82.08 47.96 -19.36
C GLN A 450 -80.69 48.34 -18.82
N ALA A 451 -80.56 49.48 -18.13
CA ALA A 451 -79.32 49.91 -17.50
C ALA A 451 -78.88 48.99 -16.35
N LEU A 452 -79.82 48.48 -15.55
CA LEU A 452 -79.56 47.48 -14.50
C LEU A 452 -79.08 46.16 -15.08
N VAL A 453 -79.66 45.69 -16.18
CA VAL A 453 -79.20 44.47 -16.88
C VAL A 453 -77.78 44.64 -17.41
N VAL A 454 -77.45 45.80 -17.98
CA VAL A 454 -76.08 46.11 -18.45
C VAL A 454 -75.10 46.17 -17.28
N LYS A 455 -75.46 46.80 -16.16
CA LYS A 455 -74.63 46.85 -14.94
C LYS A 455 -74.45 45.47 -14.30
N GLN A 456 -75.48 44.63 -14.29
CA GLN A 456 -75.40 43.27 -13.79
C GLN A 456 -74.47 42.40 -14.66
N ARG A 457 -74.51 42.56 -15.98
CA ARG A 457 -73.58 41.88 -16.91
C ARG A 457 -72.14 42.35 -16.70
N GLN A 458 -71.91 43.67 -16.63
CA GLN A 458 -70.59 44.24 -16.33
C GLN A 458 -70.03 43.76 -14.98
N SER A 459 -70.86 43.71 -13.93
CA SER A 459 -70.43 43.20 -12.62
C SER A 459 -70.13 41.69 -12.65
N ASN A 460 -70.92 40.90 -13.38
CA ASN A 460 -70.65 39.48 -13.56
C ASN A 460 -69.36 39.23 -14.36
N ASP A 461 -69.08 40.05 -15.39
CA ASP A 461 -67.85 39.98 -16.20
C ASP A 461 -66.58 40.27 -15.38
N GLU A 462 -66.68 41.05 -14.29
CA GLU A 462 -65.58 41.30 -13.34
C GLU A 462 -65.46 40.20 -12.26
N LEU A 463 -66.58 39.67 -11.78
CA LEU A 463 -66.62 38.68 -10.69
C LEU A 463 -66.19 37.28 -11.12
N LEU A 464 -66.43 36.90 -12.38
CA LEU A 464 -66.06 35.58 -12.91
C LEU A 464 -64.53 35.39 -13.00
N PRO A 465 -63.74 36.33 -13.59
CA PRO A 465 -62.27 36.26 -13.55
C PRO A 465 -61.71 36.29 -12.12
N ALA A 466 -62.32 37.06 -11.21
CA ALA A 466 -61.91 37.10 -9.82
C ALA A 466 -62.13 35.76 -9.10
N ARG A 467 -63.26 35.07 -9.37
CA ARG A 467 -63.52 33.71 -8.86
C ARG A 467 -62.51 32.70 -9.41
N SER A 468 -62.25 32.75 -10.71
CA SER A 468 -61.28 31.87 -11.37
C SER A 468 -59.87 32.04 -10.80
N LYS A 469 -59.38 33.29 -10.68
CA LYS A 469 -58.08 33.60 -10.06
C LYS A 469 -57.98 33.15 -8.61
N LEU A 470 -59.06 33.27 -7.83
CA LEU A 470 -59.10 32.78 -6.45
C LEU A 470 -59.00 31.26 -6.38
N ILE A 471 -59.68 30.53 -7.26
CA ILE A 471 -59.58 29.07 -7.36
C ILE A 471 -58.15 28.66 -7.73
N THR A 472 -57.56 29.27 -8.76
CA THR A 472 -56.17 28.98 -9.16
C THR A 472 -55.18 29.28 -8.04
N GLY A 473 -55.26 30.45 -7.40
CA GLY A 473 -54.33 30.82 -6.32
C GLY A 473 -54.48 29.93 -5.07
N LEU A 474 -55.70 29.48 -4.75
CA LEU A 474 -55.90 28.56 -3.62
C LEU A 474 -55.41 27.13 -3.92
N LEU A 475 -55.43 26.68 -5.19
CA LEU A 475 -54.81 25.41 -5.61
C LEU A 475 -53.30 25.43 -5.35
N GLU A 476 -52.63 26.55 -5.62
CA GLU A 476 -51.19 26.70 -5.43
C GLU A 476 -50.79 26.81 -3.94
N ILE A 477 -51.61 27.47 -3.13
CA ILE A 477 -51.26 27.81 -1.74
C ILE A 477 -51.62 26.69 -0.73
N LEU A 478 -52.65 25.89 -1.02
CA LEU A 478 -53.16 24.87 -0.10
C LEU A 478 -52.98 23.46 -0.68
N PRO A 479 -51.93 22.71 -0.30
CA PRO A 479 -51.82 21.32 -0.69
C PRO A 479 -52.98 20.51 -0.10
N SER A 480 -53.56 19.62 -0.92
CA SER A 480 -54.82 18.88 -0.76
C SER A 480 -54.98 18.02 0.51
N ASN A 481 -54.06 18.10 1.47
CA ASN A 481 -53.96 17.22 2.63
C ASN A 481 -54.07 17.92 3.99
N ARG A 482 -54.53 19.18 4.06
CA ARG A 482 -54.85 19.86 5.33
C ARG A 482 -56.35 19.91 5.56
N ARG A 483 -56.79 19.54 6.78
CA ARG A 483 -58.18 19.71 7.26
C ARG A 483 -58.50 21.20 7.41
N THR A 484 -58.86 21.87 6.31
CA THR A 484 -59.29 23.27 6.29
C THR A 484 -60.82 23.37 6.20
N ASN A 485 -61.41 24.36 6.88
CA ASN A 485 -62.86 24.57 6.86
C ASN A 485 -63.35 25.09 5.50
N ILE A 486 -62.50 25.82 4.78
CA ILE A 486 -62.73 26.26 3.41
C ILE A 486 -61.55 25.78 2.56
N GLY A 487 -61.86 25.25 1.38
CA GLY A 487 -60.86 24.75 0.45
C GLY A 487 -61.44 24.63 -0.96
N ILE A 488 -60.74 23.90 -1.81
CA ILE A 488 -61.19 23.62 -3.17
C ILE A 488 -61.68 22.18 -3.21
N LYS A 489 -62.94 22.02 -3.60
CA LYS A 489 -63.53 20.72 -3.88
C LYS A 489 -63.50 20.49 -5.38
N ARG A 490 -62.99 19.33 -5.80
CA ARG A 490 -63.00 18.86 -7.18
C ARG A 490 -64.30 18.11 -7.41
N MET A 491 -65.31 18.82 -7.91
CA MET A 491 -66.65 18.29 -8.11
C MET A 491 -66.62 17.26 -9.23
N GLY A 492 -67.08 16.05 -8.94
CA GLY A 492 -67.04 14.94 -9.87
C GLY A 492 -65.76 14.12 -9.88
N GLU A 493 -64.84 14.35 -8.93
CA GLU A 493 -63.70 13.47 -8.69
C GLU A 493 -64.07 12.36 -7.69
N ILE A 494 -63.76 11.11 -8.05
CA ILE A 494 -63.98 9.94 -7.21
C ILE A 494 -63.00 9.94 -6.03
N ASP A 495 -63.49 9.68 -4.81
CA ASP A 495 -62.63 9.49 -3.64
C ASP A 495 -61.86 8.17 -3.75
N SER A 496 -60.59 8.24 -4.15
CA SER A 496 -59.71 7.08 -4.32
C SER A 496 -59.53 6.26 -3.04
N LYS A 497 -59.81 6.80 -1.85
CA LYS A 497 -59.78 6.04 -0.60
C LYS A 497 -60.82 4.92 -0.56
N ALA A 498 -61.97 5.09 -1.24
CA ALA A 498 -62.97 4.04 -1.34
C ALA A 498 -62.40 2.83 -2.09
N PHE A 499 -61.72 3.07 -3.21
CA PHE A 499 -61.03 2.03 -3.99
C PHE A 499 -59.86 1.41 -3.21
N VAL A 500 -59.02 2.21 -2.55
CA VAL A 500 -57.92 1.70 -1.71
C VAL A 500 -58.43 0.82 -0.58
N THR A 501 -59.53 1.22 0.07
CA THR A 501 -60.13 0.45 1.17
C THR A 501 -60.75 -0.85 0.67
N ALA A 502 -61.45 -0.82 -0.47
CA ALA A 502 -62.01 -2.00 -1.10
C ALA A 502 -60.92 -2.97 -1.59
N CYS A 503 -59.83 -2.46 -2.20
CA CYS A 503 -58.69 -3.27 -2.63
C CYS A 503 -57.96 -3.92 -1.46
N LYS A 504 -57.65 -3.18 -0.39
CA LYS A 504 -56.99 -3.75 0.81
C LYS A 504 -57.78 -4.89 1.47
N LYS A 505 -59.11 -4.89 1.32
CA LYS A 505 -59.99 -5.97 1.81
C LYS A 505 -60.04 -7.18 0.88
N ARG A 506 -59.61 -7.06 -0.39
CA ARG A 506 -59.84 -8.07 -1.46
C ARG A 506 -58.57 -8.59 -2.16
N PHE A 507 -57.48 -7.84 -2.23
CA PHE A 507 -56.27 -8.16 -3.02
C PHE A 507 -54.96 -7.74 -2.29
N GLU A 508 -53.83 -8.40 -2.58
CA GLU A 508 -52.49 -8.10 -2.01
C GLU A 508 -51.69 -7.04 -2.81
N SER A 509 -52.18 -6.60 -3.97
CA SER A 509 -51.49 -5.69 -4.91
C SER A 509 -52.17 -4.31 -5.03
N ASP A 510 -51.41 -3.30 -5.49
CA ASP A 510 -51.76 -1.87 -5.56
C ASP A 510 -52.66 -1.50 -6.77
N GLU A 511 -53.63 -2.36 -7.10
CA GLU A 511 -54.56 -2.21 -8.25
C GLU A 511 -55.65 -1.13 -8.03
N ALA A 512 -55.68 -0.51 -6.85
CA ALA A 512 -56.69 0.46 -6.44
C ALA A 512 -56.68 1.75 -7.26
N SER A 513 -55.48 2.24 -7.59
CA SER A 513 -55.33 3.48 -8.34
C SER A 513 -55.78 3.31 -9.79
N GLU A 514 -55.44 2.19 -10.41
CA GLU A 514 -55.85 1.87 -11.79
C GLU A 514 -57.37 1.72 -11.89
N ALA A 515 -57.99 1.02 -10.94
CA ALA A 515 -59.43 0.87 -10.87
C ALA A 515 -60.17 2.20 -10.68
N CYS A 516 -59.66 3.09 -9.83
CA CYS A 516 -60.24 4.41 -9.60
C CYS A 516 -60.17 5.28 -10.88
N SER A 517 -59.04 5.25 -11.60
CA SER A 517 -58.89 5.98 -12.87
C SER A 517 -59.83 5.47 -13.95
N LEU A 518 -59.96 4.16 -14.11
CA LEU A 518 -60.90 3.57 -15.08
C LEU A 518 -62.34 4.02 -14.83
N TRP A 519 -62.78 4.05 -13.56
CA TRP A 519 -64.12 4.52 -13.22
C TRP A 519 -64.27 6.03 -13.35
N GLN A 520 -63.19 6.80 -13.18
CA GLN A 520 -63.19 8.25 -13.40
C GLN A 520 -63.38 8.58 -14.89
N ASP A 521 -62.76 7.81 -15.78
CA ASP A 521 -62.94 7.91 -17.22
C ASP A 521 -64.36 7.48 -17.63
N GLU A 522 -64.87 6.40 -17.01
CA GLU A 522 -66.22 5.90 -17.28
C GLU A 522 -67.31 6.93 -16.94
N ILE A 523 -67.27 7.55 -15.75
CA ILE A 523 -68.25 8.61 -15.37
C ILE A 523 -68.10 9.89 -16.19
N GLY A 524 -66.93 10.08 -16.81
CA GLY A 524 -66.64 11.19 -17.71
C GLY A 524 -67.15 10.99 -19.13
N ASP A 525 -67.55 9.77 -19.51
CA ASP A 525 -68.11 9.45 -20.82
C ASP A 525 -69.50 10.10 -20.99
N PRO A 526 -69.67 11.08 -21.89
CA PRO A 526 -70.96 11.74 -22.11
C PRO A 526 -72.04 10.79 -22.65
N THR A 527 -71.66 9.63 -23.20
CA THR A 527 -72.60 8.62 -23.72
C THR A 527 -73.21 7.75 -22.62
N TRP A 528 -72.65 7.76 -21.41
CA TRP A 528 -73.19 7.04 -20.27
C TRP A 528 -73.88 7.97 -19.27
N HIS A 529 -75.21 7.88 -19.23
CA HIS A 529 -76.07 8.75 -18.42
C HIS A 529 -77.08 7.92 -17.61
N PRO A 530 -76.67 7.34 -16.47
CA PRO A 530 -77.51 6.46 -15.67
C PRO A 530 -78.45 7.27 -14.76
N PHE A 531 -79.24 8.15 -15.36
CA PHE A 531 -80.29 8.91 -14.69
C PHE A 531 -81.63 8.68 -15.37
N LYS A 532 -82.70 8.75 -14.58
CA LYS A 532 -84.09 8.68 -15.01
C LYS A 532 -84.85 9.90 -14.51
N ILE A 533 -85.79 10.36 -15.32
CA ILE A 533 -86.62 11.51 -15.00
C ILE A 533 -87.88 11.05 -14.26
N ILE A 534 -88.18 11.68 -13.13
CA ILE A 534 -89.40 11.49 -12.36
C ILE A 534 -90.11 12.83 -12.17
N GLU A 535 -91.43 12.81 -12.06
CA GLU A 535 -92.25 14.01 -11.82
C GLU A 535 -92.84 13.94 -10.41
N LEU A 536 -92.46 14.90 -9.55
CA LEU A 536 -92.94 15.05 -8.18
C LEU A 536 -93.50 16.47 -8.01
N ASP A 537 -94.78 16.60 -7.64
CA ASP A 537 -95.46 17.87 -7.41
C ASP A 537 -95.31 18.92 -8.54
N GLY A 538 -95.40 18.48 -9.81
CA GLY A 538 -95.30 19.35 -10.99
C GLY A 538 -93.88 19.85 -11.28
N LYS A 539 -92.87 19.28 -10.61
CA LYS A 539 -91.45 19.52 -10.87
C LYS A 539 -90.80 18.25 -11.41
N VAL A 540 -90.14 18.39 -12.55
CA VAL A 540 -89.39 17.33 -13.21
C VAL A 540 -88.01 17.23 -12.56
N GLU A 541 -87.69 16.10 -11.93
CA GLU A 541 -86.41 15.84 -11.27
C GLU A 541 -85.71 14.61 -11.86
N GLU A 542 -84.40 14.73 -12.05
CA GLU A 542 -83.55 13.67 -12.61
C GLU A 542 -82.86 12.92 -11.46
N ILE A 543 -83.20 11.65 -11.28
CA ILE A 543 -82.66 10.80 -10.22
C ILE A 543 -81.81 9.67 -10.81
N MET A 544 -80.90 9.14 -10.01
CA MET A 544 -80.02 8.05 -10.43
C MET A 544 -80.80 6.76 -10.71
N ASP A 545 -80.49 6.09 -11.81
CA ASP A 545 -81.11 4.82 -12.14
C ASP A 545 -80.34 3.64 -11.52
N GLU A 546 -80.79 3.18 -10.34
CA GLU A 546 -80.21 2.03 -9.65
C GLU A 546 -80.27 0.72 -10.45
N GLU A 547 -81.11 0.67 -11.48
CA GLU A 547 -81.22 -0.49 -12.37
C GLU A 547 -80.15 -0.53 -13.47
N ASP A 548 -79.33 0.51 -13.63
CA ASP A 548 -78.26 0.58 -14.63
C ASP A 548 -77.25 -0.58 -14.49
N GLU A 549 -76.96 -1.22 -15.62
CA GLU A 549 -76.11 -2.42 -15.67
C GLU A 549 -74.66 -2.18 -15.24
N LYS A 550 -74.09 -0.99 -15.51
CA LYS A 550 -72.73 -0.65 -15.10
C LYS A 550 -72.69 -0.35 -13.60
N LEU A 551 -73.67 0.37 -13.06
CA LEU A 551 -73.83 0.64 -11.62
C LEU A 551 -74.04 -0.66 -10.81
N LYS A 552 -74.87 -1.59 -11.29
CA LYS A 552 -75.04 -2.92 -10.66
C LYS A 552 -73.74 -3.73 -10.67
N LYS A 553 -73.00 -3.72 -11.78
CA LYS A 553 -71.70 -4.39 -11.89
C LYS A 553 -70.68 -3.77 -10.95
N LEU A 554 -70.64 -2.44 -10.83
CA LEU A 554 -69.79 -1.72 -9.89
C LEU A 554 -70.05 -2.18 -8.45
N LYS A 555 -71.31 -2.14 -8.01
CA LYS A 555 -71.71 -2.52 -6.65
C LYS A 555 -71.34 -3.96 -6.33
N ARG A 556 -71.56 -4.89 -7.27
CA ARG A 556 -71.19 -6.31 -7.12
C ARG A 556 -69.67 -6.50 -7.04
N LYS A 557 -68.92 -5.81 -7.91
CA LYS A 557 -67.46 -6.00 -8.06
C LYS A 557 -66.64 -5.28 -6.99
N TRP A 558 -67.08 -4.13 -6.50
CA TRP A 558 -66.28 -3.27 -5.62
C TRP A 558 -66.94 -2.99 -4.26
N GLY A 559 -68.23 -3.29 -4.09
CA GLY A 559 -68.98 -3.10 -2.85
C GLY A 559 -69.61 -1.72 -2.72
N ASP A 560 -70.35 -1.52 -1.61
CA ASP A 560 -71.19 -0.34 -1.39
C ASP A 560 -70.36 0.94 -1.23
N GLU A 561 -69.21 0.88 -0.54
CA GLU A 561 -68.33 2.04 -0.31
C GLU A 561 -67.85 2.67 -1.64
N VAL A 562 -67.51 1.84 -2.63
CA VAL A 562 -67.09 2.30 -3.97
C VAL A 562 -68.29 2.76 -4.80
N TYR A 563 -69.41 2.04 -4.73
CA TYR A 563 -70.65 2.44 -5.39
C TYR A 563 -71.08 3.84 -4.95
N GLU A 564 -71.11 4.13 -3.65
CA GLU A 564 -71.45 5.45 -3.12
C GLU A 564 -70.48 6.54 -3.60
N ALA A 565 -69.17 6.26 -3.62
CA ALA A 565 -68.17 7.23 -4.07
C ALA A 565 -68.33 7.59 -5.56
N VAL A 566 -68.56 6.59 -6.43
CA VAL A 566 -68.73 6.80 -7.87
C VAL A 566 -70.05 7.48 -8.19
N THR A 567 -71.14 7.07 -7.52
CA THR A 567 -72.46 7.67 -7.74
C THR A 567 -72.54 9.11 -7.25
N LEU A 568 -71.90 9.44 -6.12
CA LEU A 568 -71.75 10.82 -5.66
C LEU A 568 -70.97 11.66 -6.68
N ALA A 569 -69.83 11.16 -7.19
CA ALA A 569 -69.06 11.87 -8.21
C ALA A 569 -69.88 12.09 -9.49
N LEU A 570 -70.66 11.10 -9.91
CA LEU A 570 -71.51 11.20 -11.09
C LEU A 570 -72.65 12.23 -10.91
N GLN A 571 -73.26 12.29 -9.73
CA GLN A 571 -74.25 13.33 -9.38
C GLN A 571 -73.62 14.72 -9.40
N GLU A 572 -72.41 14.87 -8.86
CA GLU A 572 -71.68 16.13 -8.89
C GLU A 572 -71.33 16.57 -10.32
N LEU A 573 -70.94 15.65 -11.21
CA LEU A 573 -70.74 15.99 -12.62
C LEU A 573 -72.04 16.47 -13.27
N ASN A 574 -73.18 15.85 -12.96
CA ASN A 574 -74.46 16.23 -13.54
C ASN A 574 -74.95 17.60 -13.02
N GLU A 575 -74.70 17.92 -11.75
CA GLU A 575 -75.11 19.21 -11.17
C GLU A 575 -74.18 20.36 -11.59
N TYR A 576 -72.86 20.12 -11.69
CA TYR A 576 -71.87 21.19 -11.86
C TYR A 576 -71.35 21.33 -13.28
N ASN A 577 -71.39 20.27 -14.09
CA ASN A 577 -70.91 20.26 -15.47
C ASN A 577 -71.66 19.24 -16.34
N PRO A 578 -73.00 19.34 -16.45
CA PRO A 578 -73.83 18.33 -17.12
C PRO A 578 -73.41 18.05 -18.56
N SER A 579 -73.00 19.10 -19.29
CA SER A 579 -72.60 19.01 -20.70
C SER A 579 -71.12 18.63 -20.89
N GLY A 580 -70.23 19.09 -20.00
CA GLY A 580 -68.79 18.91 -20.18
C GLY A 580 -68.24 17.61 -19.56
N ARG A 581 -68.91 17.06 -18.54
CA ARG A 581 -68.56 15.78 -17.87
C ARG A 581 -67.11 15.66 -17.35
N TYR A 582 -66.37 16.77 -17.26
CA TYR A 582 -65.06 16.84 -16.62
C TYR A 582 -65.16 17.46 -15.23
N VAL A 583 -64.19 17.12 -14.37
CA VAL A 583 -64.07 17.59 -13.00
C VAL A 583 -63.97 19.12 -12.94
N VAL A 584 -64.81 19.77 -12.12
CA VAL A 584 -64.81 21.22 -11.93
C VAL A 584 -64.34 21.58 -10.53
N CYS A 585 -63.35 22.47 -10.43
CA CYS A 585 -62.88 23.00 -9.15
C CYS A 585 -63.84 24.07 -8.63
N GLU A 586 -64.37 23.89 -7.42
CA GLU A 586 -65.25 24.85 -6.77
C GLU A 586 -64.74 25.27 -5.40
N LEU A 587 -64.98 26.53 -5.05
CA LEU A 587 -64.74 27.03 -3.69
C LEU A 587 -65.75 26.39 -2.76
N TRP A 588 -65.27 25.65 -1.75
CA TRP A 588 -66.14 24.81 -0.92
C TRP A 588 -65.95 25.10 0.57
N ASN A 589 -67.07 25.19 1.29
CA ASN A 589 -67.10 25.24 2.74
C ASN A 589 -67.38 23.83 3.27
N TYR A 590 -66.33 23.13 3.72
CA TYR A 590 -66.44 21.77 4.23
C TYR A 590 -67.21 21.68 5.55
N LYS A 591 -67.29 22.78 6.31
CA LYS A 591 -68.09 22.83 7.55
C LYS A 591 -69.59 22.87 7.25
N GLU A 592 -69.99 23.67 6.27
CA GLU A 592 -71.40 23.87 5.91
C GLU A 592 -71.87 22.98 4.75
N LYS A 593 -70.96 22.19 4.16
CA LYS A 593 -71.23 21.27 3.03
C LYS A 593 -71.90 21.97 1.84
N ARG A 594 -71.45 23.19 1.51
CA ARG A 594 -71.96 23.98 0.37
C ARG A 594 -70.86 24.78 -0.32
N LYS A 595 -71.18 25.34 -1.50
CA LYS A 595 -70.34 26.33 -2.17
C LYS A 595 -69.99 27.47 -1.20
N ALA A 596 -68.70 27.78 -1.11
CA ALA A 596 -68.22 28.95 -0.40
C ALA A 596 -68.34 30.20 -1.29
N THR A 597 -68.78 31.28 -0.67
CA THR A 597 -68.80 32.61 -1.30
C THR A 597 -67.37 33.19 -1.32
N GLN A 598 -67.09 34.09 -2.27
CA GLN A 598 -65.80 34.78 -2.33
C GLN A 598 -65.47 35.51 -1.02
N LYS A 599 -66.49 36.10 -0.37
CA LYS A 599 -66.36 36.76 0.94
C LYS A 599 -65.92 35.80 2.04
N GLU A 600 -66.50 34.61 2.10
CA GLU A 600 -66.13 33.58 3.09
C GLU A 600 -64.68 33.11 2.89
N VAL A 601 -64.29 32.90 1.63
CA VAL A 601 -62.95 32.47 1.24
C VAL A 601 -61.91 33.54 1.61
N ILE A 602 -62.15 34.80 1.25
CA ILE A 602 -61.29 35.94 1.62
C ILE A 602 -61.18 36.05 3.14
N SER A 603 -62.31 35.96 3.86
CA SER A 603 -62.33 36.01 5.33
C SER A 603 -61.52 34.87 5.97
N TYR A 604 -61.61 33.66 5.40
CA TYR A 604 -60.86 32.50 5.84
C TYR A 604 -59.35 32.65 5.60
N ILE A 605 -58.95 33.13 4.41
CA ILE A 605 -57.55 33.43 4.08
C ILE A 605 -57.00 34.47 5.06
N PHE A 606 -57.71 35.58 5.28
CA PHE A 606 -57.29 36.62 6.24
C PHE A 606 -57.16 36.09 7.67
N LYS A 607 -58.09 35.23 8.11
CA LYS A 607 -58.02 34.62 9.45
C LYS A 607 -56.82 33.68 9.58
N ASN A 608 -56.53 32.88 8.57
CA ASN A 608 -55.37 31.98 8.55
C ASN A 608 -54.03 32.73 8.45
N LEU A 609 -53.96 33.82 7.68
CA LEU A 609 -52.77 34.68 7.64
C LEU A 609 -52.51 35.31 9.02
N LYS A 610 -53.55 35.72 9.75
CA LYS A 610 -53.42 36.24 11.13
C LYS A 610 -52.94 35.17 12.11
N THR A 611 -53.35 33.91 11.98
CA THR A 611 -52.90 32.82 12.87
C THR A 611 -51.48 32.33 12.53
N LEU A 612 -51.08 32.32 11.26
CA LEU A 612 -49.71 32.01 10.83
C LEU A 612 -48.69 33.05 11.33
N LYS A 613 -49.05 34.34 11.32
CA LYS A 613 -48.21 35.40 11.90
C LYS A 613 -47.98 35.26 13.41
N ARG A 614 -48.94 34.69 14.16
CA ARG A 614 -48.79 34.42 15.60
C ARG A 614 -47.95 33.18 15.93
N LYS A 615 -47.89 32.18 15.03
CA LYS A 615 -47.09 30.95 15.24
C LYS A 615 -45.61 31.10 14.91
N LYS A 616 -45.22 32.11 14.11
CA LYS A 616 -43.80 32.43 13.82
C LYS A 616 -43.12 33.30 14.90
N SER A 617 -43.88 33.76 15.89
CA SER A 617 -43.42 34.68 16.95
C SER A 617 -43.35 34.03 18.34
N CYS A 618 -43.19 32.70 18.41
CA CYS A 618 -42.83 31.97 19.62
C CYS A 618 -41.57 31.14 19.37
#